data_AF-A0A0K2YEJ9-F1
#
_entry.id   AF-A0A0K2YEJ9-F1
#
_cell.length_a   1.000
_cell.length_b   1.000
_cell.length_c   1.000
_cell.angle_alpha   90.00
_cell.angle_beta   90.00
_cell.angle_gamma   90.00
#
_symmetry.space_group_name_H-M   'P 1'
#
loop_
_entity.id
_entity.type
_entity.pdbx_description
1 polymer ?
#
loop_
_entity_poly.entity_id
_entity_poly.type
_entity_poly.pdbx_seq_one_letter_code
_entity_poly.pdbx_strand_id
1 'polypeptide(L)'
;MAESESFDVVVDRAWSDHQDRLADVIAVMREDDLLALELGEESSVDGFVPCVQFLAWGNGQIRCEVPSNAYLDPRYRLSAADEAQLVTLGWQRPTRAPDDEPDSGSPAFFVDKPSNWADQLAAMSVTVFREVWSVPHPTFLRVDAPGAQEWADALEPAEADDEPYSLDLARAVTPRDSAHLYDLVASTLSELFDEPAGDDDPDGDDDFMVAIGQLVGFVGPHLDGGEVQVRMPLVRDVSDRTRASELVADLNRRWPHLKFTLTADRVDVWAAVLATPYVPQHLIDTMQQLFAFARTVDPRFAHRFGGRLDALVDDETDAVEVQRGELTPPQAPSQGRPGRQGELFPDPDEQTLFDEPN
;
A
#
# COMPACT_ATOMS: atom_id res chain seq x y z
N MET A 1 -26.33 8.77 8.33
CA MET A 1 -25.77 8.34 9.62
C MET A 1 -24.60 7.46 9.26
N ALA A 2 -23.39 7.97 9.47
CA ALA A 2 -22.16 7.25 9.20
C ALA A 2 -22.08 6.03 10.14
N GLU A 3 -22.03 4.83 9.55
CA GLU A 3 -21.60 3.65 10.29
C GLU A 3 -20.08 3.75 10.40
N SER A 4 -19.60 3.99 11.62
CA SER A 4 -18.19 3.83 11.99
C SER A 4 -17.69 2.49 11.47
N GLU A 5 -16.52 2.49 10.83
CA GLU A 5 -15.70 1.29 10.57
C GLU A 5 -15.82 0.35 11.78
N SER A 6 -16.17 -0.93 11.55
CA SER A 6 -16.15 -1.88 12.66
C SER A 6 -14.69 -2.02 13.08
N PHE A 7 -14.37 -1.60 14.30
CA PHE A 7 -13.07 -1.70 14.94
C PHE A 7 -12.35 -3.04 14.65
N ASP A 8 -13.12 -4.11 14.54
CA ASP A 8 -12.66 -5.46 14.20
C ASP A 8 -11.88 -5.52 12.87
N VAL A 9 -12.30 -4.79 11.83
CA VAL A 9 -11.65 -4.79 10.51
C VAL A 9 -10.27 -4.14 10.56
N VAL A 10 -10.13 -3.06 11.35
CA VAL A 10 -8.84 -2.37 11.54
C VAL A 10 -7.87 -3.27 12.29
N VAL A 11 -8.36 -3.94 13.35
CA VAL A 11 -7.58 -4.90 14.13
C VAL A 11 -7.15 -6.10 13.28
N ASP A 12 -8.05 -6.64 12.46
CA ASP A 12 -7.75 -7.75 11.54
C ASP A 12 -6.63 -7.39 10.57
N ARG A 13 -6.69 -6.19 9.99
CA ARG A 13 -5.66 -5.70 9.07
C ARG A 13 -4.32 -5.55 9.78
N ALA A 14 -4.28 -4.95 10.96
CA ALA A 14 -3.04 -4.78 11.71
C ALA A 14 -2.35 -6.13 12.01
N TRP A 15 -3.13 -7.15 12.39
CA TRP A 15 -2.60 -8.51 12.58
C TRP A 15 -2.08 -9.13 11.28
N SER A 16 -2.76 -8.92 10.15
CA SER A 16 -2.28 -9.38 8.84
C SER A 16 -0.96 -8.72 8.45
N ASP A 17 -0.87 -7.39 8.58
CA ASP A 17 0.32 -6.63 8.23
C ASP A 17 1.51 -6.98 9.15
N HIS A 18 1.25 -7.28 10.43
CA HIS A 18 2.28 -7.79 11.35
C HIS A 18 2.73 -9.21 10.99
N GLN A 19 1.81 -10.08 10.58
CA GLN A 19 2.12 -11.45 10.15
C GLN A 19 3.07 -11.45 8.94
N ASP A 20 2.79 -10.64 7.92
CA ASP A 20 3.60 -10.57 6.70
C ASP A 20 5.03 -10.11 7.01
N ARG A 21 5.17 -9.06 7.83
CA ARG A 21 6.49 -8.55 8.24
C ARG A 21 7.26 -9.54 9.11
N LEU A 22 6.56 -10.27 9.98
CA LEU A 22 7.16 -11.36 10.75
C LEU A 22 7.63 -12.50 9.86
N ALA A 23 6.88 -12.85 8.81
CA ALA A 23 7.32 -13.84 7.84
C ALA A 23 8.59 -13.38 7.10
N ASP A 24 8.65 -12.12 6.68
CA ASP A 24 9.84 -11.54 6.04
C ASP A 24 11.08 -11.61 6.94
N VAL A 25 10.94 -11.26 8.23
CA VAL A 25 12.03 -11.36 9.21
C VAL A 25 12.46 -12.81 9.40
N ILE A 26 11.52 -13.74 9.62
CA ILE A 26 11.83 -15.17 9.82
C ILE A 26 12.53 -15.76 8.59
N ALA A 27 12.15 -15.34 7.38
CA ALA A 27 12.72 -15.86 6.13
C ALA A 27 14.20 -15.51 5.95
N VAL A 28 14.67 -14.41 6.55
CA VAL A 28 16.07 -13.95 6.43
C VAL A 28 16.96 -14.36 7.61
N MET A 29 16.39 -14.96 8.66
CA MET A 29 17.16 -15.44 9.81
C MET A 29 18.24 -16.46 9.40
N ARG A 30 19.41 -16.33 10.02
CA ARG A 30 20.62 -17.14 9.84
C ARG A 30 20.91 -17.94 11.09
N GLU A 31 21.81 -18.92 10.97
CA GLU A 31 22.20 -19.74 12.12
C GLU A 31 22.65 -18.88 13.32
N ASP A 32 22.17 -19.27 14.51
CA ASP A 32 22.32 -18.57 15.80
C ASP A 32 21.50 -17.29 15.98
N ASP A 33 20.70 -16.90 14.98
CA ASP A 33 19.77 -15.79 15.12
C ASP A 33 18.62 -16.12 16.07
N LEU A 34 18.30 -15.14 16.92
CA LEU A 34 17.23 -15.21 17.92
C LEU A 34 16.28 -14.02 17.76
N LEU A 35 14.99 -14.32 17.72
CA LEU A 35 13.91 -13.34 17.75
C LEU A 35 12.89 -13.76 18.80
N ALA A 36 12.50 -12.86 19.68
CA ALA A 36 11.39 -13.08 20.61
C ALA A 36 10.35 -11.98 20.44
N LEU A 37 9.08 -12.39 20.34
CA LEU A 37 7.94 -11.51 20.46
C LEU A 37 7.37 -11.69 21.86
N GLU A 38 7.27 -10.63 22.64
CA GLU A 38 6.79 -10.67 24.02
C GLU A 38 5.63 -9.70 24.19
N LEU A 39 4.65 -10.02 25.02
CA LEU A 39 3.69 -9.02 25.46
C LEU A 39 4.45 -7.89 26.18
N GLY A 40 4.22 -6.64 25.80
CA GLY A 40 4.96 -5.44 26.26
C GLY A 40 4.81 -5.08 27.74
N GLU A 41 4.36 -6.01 28.58
CA GLU A 41 4.45 -5.93 30.03
C GLU A 41 5.81 -6.47 30.51
N GLU A 42 6.36 -5.91 31.57
CA GLU A 42 7.59 -6.47 32.16
C GLU A 42 7.31 -7.84 32.79
N SER A 43 8.19 -8.81 32.48
CA SER A 43 8.21 -10.10 33.17
C SER A 43 8.36 -9.90 34.68
N SER A 44 7.58 -10.65 35.46
CA SER A 44 7.65 -10.58 36.90
C SER A 44 8.74 -11.51 37.43
N VAL A 45 9.03 -11.43 38.73
CA VAL A 45 9.93 -12.39 39.39
C VAL A 45 9.34 -13.81 39.38
N ASP A 46 8.03 -13.94 39.15
CA ASP A 46 7.28 -15.20 39.24
C ASP A 46 7.14 -15.94 37.90
N GLY A 47 7.63 -15.38 36.78
CA GLY A 47 7.66 -16.04 35.48
C GLY A 47 7.63 -15.08 34.28
N PHE A 48 7.65 -15.65 33.08
CA PHE A 48 7.61 -14.92 31.82
C PHE A 48 6.19 -14.46 31.46
N VAL A 49 6.10 -13.30 30.80
CA VAL A 49 4.90 -12.87 30.07
C VAL A 49 4.68 -13.74 28.82
N PRO A 50 3.49 -13.70 28.20
CA PRO A 50 3.25 -14.34 26.92
C PRO A 50 4.31 -13.97 25.89
N CYS A 51 4.98 -14.96 25.33
CA CYS A 51 5.96 -14.75 24.28
C CYS A 51 6.01 -15.90 23.29
N VAL A 52 6.56 -15.62 22.11
CA VAL A 52 6.91 -16.60 21.09
C VAL A 52 8.35 -16.35 20.67
N GLN A 53 9.18 -17.37 20.74
CA GLN A 53 10.60 -17.29 20.42
C GLN A 53 10.90 -18.07 19.15
N PHE A 54 11.73 -17.50 18.28
CA PHE A 54 12.26 -18.09 17.07
C PHE A 54 13.77 -18.21 17.19
N LEU A 55 14.28 -19.42 17.02
CA LEU A 55 15.71 -19.71 16.99
C LEU A 55 16.06 -20.37 15.67
N ALA A 56 16.93 -19.72 14.91
CA ALA A 56 17.46 -20.28 13.69
C ALA A 56 18.68 -21.16 13.98
N TRP A 57 18.65 -22.39 13.47
CA TRP A 57 19.68 -23.39 13.70
C TRP A 57 19.96 -24.19 12.43
N GLY A 58 21.12 -24.84 12.39
CA GLY A 58 21.76 -25.39 11.19
C GLY A 58 20.84 -26.01 10.13
N ASN A 59 21.25 -25.89 8.86
CA ASN A 59 20.49 -26.30 7.67
C ASN A 59 19.20 -25.49 7.41
N GLY A 60 19.16 -24.23 7.85
CA GLY A 60 18.03 -23.32 7.60
C GLY A 60 16.74 -23.78 8.30
N GLN A 61 16.85 -24.43 9.45
CA GLN A 61 15.71 -24.74 10.31
C GLN A 61 15.45 -23.58 11.26
N ILE A 62 14.18 -23.30 11.49
CA ILE A 62 13.70 -22.39 12.51
C ILE A 62 12.94 -23.23 13.53
N ARG A 63 13.38 -23.18 14.78
CA ARG A 63 12.61 -23.65 15.92
C ARG A 63 11.79 -22.48 16.44
N CYS A 64 10.48 -22.68 16.54
CA CYS A 64 9.58 -21.74 17.18
C CYS A 64 9.09 -22.34 18.50
N GLU A 65 9.10 -21.56 19.57
CA GLU A 65 8.74 -21.99 20.93
C GLU A 65 7.72 -21.07 21.60
N VAL A 66 6.77 -21.69 22.32
CA VAL A 66 5.75 -21.06 23.16
C VAL A 66 5.93 -21.58 24.59
N PRO A 67 6.18 -20.70 25.59
CA PRO A 67 6.44 -21.13 26.95
C PRO A 67 5.37 -22.05 27.53
N SER A 68 5.79 -23.10 28.24
CA SER A 68 4.88 -23.93 29.01
C SER A 68 4.53 -23.27 30.36
N ASN A 69 3.53 -23.83 31.04
CA ASN A 69 3.12 -23.39 32.40
C ASN A 69 4.23 -23.48 33.47
N ALA A 70 5.36 -24.13 33.16
CA ALA A 70 6.54 -24.15 34.01
C ALA A 70 7.34 -22.82 33.96
N TYR A 71 7.18 -22.06 32.88
CA TYR A 71 7.88 -20.79 32.64
C TYR A 71 6.97 -19.57 32.77
N LEU A 72 5.68 -19.71 32.44
CA LEU A 72 4.72 -18.61 32.47
C LEU A 72 4.44 -18.11 33.88
N ASP A 73 4.37 -16.78 34.02
CA ASP A 73 3.81 -16.12 35.20
C ASP A 73 2.39 -16.68 35.47
N PRO A 74 2.01 -16.94 36.74
CA PRO A 74 0.71 -17.47 37.11
C PRO A 74 -0.51 -16.79 36.46
N ARG A 75 -0.41 -15.50 36.10
CA ARG A 75 -1.46 -14.72 35.44
C ARG A 75 -1.77 -15.17 34.02
N TYR A 76 -0.79 -15.74 33.32
CA TYR A 76 -0.90 -16.10 31.89
C TYR A 76 -0.87 -17.60 31.64
N ARG A 77 -1.03 -18.41 32.70
CA ARG A 77 -1.01 -19.86 32.58
C ARG A 77 -2.05 -20.35 31.59
N LEU A 78 -1.58 -21.19 30.67
CA LEU A 78 -2.40 -21.89 29.69
C LEU A 78 -3.34 -22.85 30.43
N SER A 79 -4.64 -22.75 30.14
CA SER A 79 -5.59 -23.77 30.55
C SER A 79 -5.38 -25.07 29.76
N ALA A 80 -5.99 -26.17 30.21
CA ALA A 80 -5.96 -27.42 29.45
C ALA A 80 -6.60 -27.29 28.05
N ALA A 81 -7.50 -26.33 27.86
CA ALA A 81 -8.09 -26.03 26.56
C ALA A 81 -7.08 -25.31 25.65
N ASP A 82 -6.35 -24.34 26.20
CA ASP A 82 -5.31 -23.59 25.50
C ASP A 82 -4.18 -24.52 25.04
N GLU A 83 -3.70 -25.40 25.92
CA GLU A 83 -2.69 -26.41 25.58
C GLU A 83 -3.18 -27.37 24.47
N ALA A 84 -4.47 -27.70 24.45
CA ALA A 84 -5.05 -28.52 23.39
C ALA A 84 -5.20 -27.75 22.06
N GLN A 85 -5.50 -26.46 22.12
CA GLN A 85 -5.54 -25.58 20.96
C GLN A 85 -4.16 -25.43 20.33
N LEU A 86 -3.09 -25.22 21.13
CA LEU A 86 -1.72 -25.22 20.64
C LEU A 86 -1.38 -26.51 19.88
N VAL A 87 -1.72 -27.68 20.44
CA VAL A 87 -1.48 -28.95 19.74
C VAL A 87 -2.27 -29.05 18.43
N THR A 88 -3.51 -28.53 18.40
CA THR A 88 -4.34 -28.51 17.18
C THR A 88 -3.76 -27.59 16.10
N LEU A 89 -3.14 -26.49 16.50
CA LEU A 89 -2.43 -25.56 15.61
C LEU A 89 -1.11 -26.14 15.07
N GLY A 90 -0.66 -27.28 15.58
CA GLY A 90 0.53 -28.00 15.10
C GLY A 90 1.74 -27.91 16.02
N TRP A 91 1.61 -27.29 17.20
CA TRP A 91 2.67 -27.26 18.20
C TRP A 91 2.86 -28.62 18.87
N GLN A 92 4.10 -29.03 19.06
CA GLN A 92 4.45 -30.21 19.84
C GLN A 92 4.43 -29.86 21.33
N ARG A 93 3.97 -30.81 22.16
CA ARG A 93 4.00 -30.64 23.63
C ARG A 93 5.44 -30.62 24.15
N PRO A 94 5.69 -29.98 25.31
CA PRO A 94 6.96 -30.12 26.01
C PRO A 94 7.34 -31.59 26.18
N THR A 95 8.56 -31.94 25.79
CA THR A 95 9.08 -33.31 25.85
C THR A 95 10.00 -33.54 27.04
N ARG A 96 10.41 -32.47 27.72
CA ARG A 96 11.27 -32.53 28.92
C ARG A 96 10.88 -31.48 29.96
N ALA A 97 11.35 -31.65 31.19
CA ALA A 97 11.23 -30.63 32.23
C ALA A 97 12.28 -29.52 32.04
N PRO A 98 12.07 -28.32 32.60
CA PRO A 98 13.03 -27.22 32.55
C PRO A 98 14.44 -27.58 33.01
N ASP A 99 14.54 -28.36 34.09
CA ASP A 99 15.80 -28.75 34.75
C ASP A 99 16.46 -30.00 34.15
N ASP A 100 15.81 -30.65 33.17
CA ASP A 100 16.37 -31.83 32.50
C ASP A 100 17.53 -31.43 31.57
N GLU A 101 18.47 -32.35 31.34
CA GLU A 101 19.55 -32.15 30.38
C GLU A 101 19.01 -31.82 28.98
N PRO A 102 19.59 -30.83 28.27
CA PRO A 102 19.11 -30.44 26.95
C PRO A 102 19.30 -31.58 25.94
N ASP A 103 18.21 -31.92 25.25
CA ASP A 103 18.17 -32.87 24.15
C ASP A 103 17.59 -32.21 22.88
N SER A 104 17.19 -33.01 21.89
CA SER A 104 16.53 -32.49 20.68
C SER A 104 15.12 -31.96 20.90
N GLY A 105 14.55 -32.13 22.09
CA GLY A 105 13.21 -31.71 22.47
C GLY A 105 13.17 -30.28 23.03
N SER A 106 12.08 -29.95 23.73
CA SER A 106 11.89 -28.64 24.37
C SER A 106 11.11 -28.75 25.68
N PRO A 107 11.40 -27.92 26.70
CA PRO A 107 10.56 -27.75 27.87
C PRO A 107 9.39 -26.77 27.63
N ALA A 108 9.35 -26.16 26.44
CA ALA A 108 8.27 -25.33 25.91
C ALA A 108 7.46 -26.11 24.86
N PHE A 109 6.31 -25.57 24.46
CA PHE A 109 5.65 -26.03 23.24
C PHE A 109 6.51 -25.61 22.05
N PHE A 110 6.73 -26.47 21.06
CA PHE A 110 7.67 -26.15 19.98
C PHE A 110 7.23 -26.68 18.63
N VAL A 111 7.76 -26.08 17.57
CA VAL A 111 7.67 -26.59 16.20
C VAL A 111 8.97 -26.31 15.47
N ASP A 112 9.45 -27.30 14.72
CA ASP A 112 10.63 -27.15 13.85
C ASP A 112 10.17 -27.14 12.39
N LYS A 113 10.57 -26.08 11.66
CA LYS A 113 10.25 -25.90 10.23
C LYS A 113 11.45 -25.32 9.50
N PRO A 114 11.63 -25.62 8.20
CA PRO A 114 12.59 -24.88 7.39
C PRO A 114 12.17 -23.41 7.20
N SER A 115 13.13 -22.51 7.01
CA SER A 115 12.88 -21.06 6.87
C SER A 115 11.97 -20.69 5.70
N ASN A 116 11.86 -21.51 4.67
CA ASN A 116 10.91 -21.31 3.56
C ASN A 116 9.44 -21.59 3.93
N TRP A 117 9.15 -21.90 5.20
CA TRP A 117 7.81 -21.96 5.78
C TRP A 117 7.58 -20.79 6.76
N ALA A 118 8.31 -19.67 6.59
CA ALA A 118 8.20 -18.48 7.41
C ALA A 118 6.76 -17.97 7.55
N ASP A 119 5.98 -17.93 6.46
CA ASP A 119 4.56 -17.54 6.50
C ASP A 119 3.74 -18.39 7.47
N GLN A 120 3.99 -19.70 7.50
CA GLN A 120 3.30 -20.60 8.43
C GLN A 120 3.74 -20.36 9.87
N LEU A 121 5.03 -20.14 10.12
CA LEU A 121 5.54 -19.86 11.46
C LEU A 121 5.00 -18.53 11.99
N ALA A 122 4.95 -17.49 11.15
CA ALA A 122 4.36 -16.21 11.49
C ALA A 122 2.87 -16.34 11.79
N ALA A 123 2.11 -17.02 10.93
CA ALA A 123 0.68 -17.26 11.13
C ALA A 123 0.39 -18.03 12.42
N MET A 124 1.14 -19.11 12.68
CA MET A 124 1.00 -19.87 13.93
C MET A 124 1.23 -18.97 15.15
N SER A 125 2.24 -18.10 15.11
CA SER A 125 2.59 -17.20 16.22
C SER A 125 1.53 -16.13 16.47
N VAL A 126 1.02 -15.50 15.39
CA VAL A 126 -0.10 -14.55 15.45
C VAL A 126 -1.35 -15.21 16.04
N THR A 127 -1.67 -16.44 15.62
CA THR A 127 -2.80 -17.19 16.18
C THR A 127 -2.63 -17.46 17.67
N VAL A 128 -1.41 -17.77 18.14
CA VAL A 128 -1.17 -17.97 19.57
C VAL A 128 -1.45 -16.68 20.35
N PHE A 129 -0.91 -15.53 19.94
CA PHE A 129 -1.18 -14.26 20.62
C PHE A 129 -2.66 -13.88 20.60
N ARG A 130 -3.30 -13.98 19.43
CA ARG A 130 -4.66 -13.50 19.21
C ARG A 130 -5.72 -14.41 19.82
N GLU A 131 -5.58 -15.72 19.68
CA GLU A 131 -6.64 -16.66 20.07
C GLU A 131 -6.38 -17.34 21.40
N VAL A 132 -5.11 -17.61 21.76
CA VAL A 132 -4.77 -18.29 23.02
C VAL A 132 -4.63 -17.28 24.15
N TRP A 133 -3.86 -16.21 23.92
CA TRP A 133 -3.65 -15.17 24.93
C TRP A 133 -4.57 -13.96 24.80
N SER A 134 -5.43 -13.92 23.79
CA SER A 134 -6.39 -12.84 23.57
C SER A 134 -5.73 -11.45 23.49
N VAL A 135 -4.53 -11.36 22.94
CA VAL A 135 -3.85 -10.09 22.69
C VAL A 135 -4.67 -9.30 21.67
N PRO A 136 -5.12 -8.07 22.00
CA PRO A 136 -6.08 -7.36 21.17
C PRO A 136 -5.47 -6.80 19.88
N HIS A 137 -4.20 -6.39 19.90
CA HIS A 137 -3.53 -5.73 18.77
C HIS A 137 -2.02 -6.01 18.79
N PRO A 138 -1.34 -6.10 17.62
CA PRO A 138 0.10 -6.38 17.57
C PRO A 138 0.98 -5.30 18.21
N THR A 139 0.52 -4.05 18.35
CA THR A 139 1.23 -2.97 19.08
C THR A 139 1.48 -3.30 20.56
N PHE A 140 0.75 -4.27 21.13
CA PHE A 140 1.04 -4.75 22.48
C PHE A 140 2.23 -5.71 22.53
N LEU A 141 2.81 -6.08 21.39
CA LEU A 141 3.99 -6.92 21.32
C LEU A 141 5.25 -6.06 21.28
N ARG A 142 6.24 -6.45 22.07
CA ARG A 142 7.60 -5.97 22.04
C ARG A 142 8.47 -6.99 21.34
N VAL A 143 9.37 -6.51 20.50
CA VAL A 143 10.38 -7.33 19.84
C VAL A 143 11.66 -7.30 20.66
N ASP A 144 12.21 -8.47 20.96
CA ASP A 144 13.57 -8.64 21.46
C ASP A 144 14.38 -9.46 20.44
N ALA A 145 15.36 -8.82 19.82
CA ALA A 145 16.18 -9.39 18.76
C ALA A 145 17.67 -9.04 19.03
N PRO A 146 18.34 -9.78 19.92
CA PRO A 146 19.70 -9.45 20.32
C PRO A 146 20.67 -9.50 19.14
N GLY A 147 21.21 -8.34 18.77
CA GLY A 147 22.15 -8.21 17.66
C GLY A 147 21.51 -7.93 16.30
N ALA A 148 20.19 -7.78 16.22
CA ALA A 148 19.45 -7.47 14.99
C ALA A 148 18.35 -6.41 15.26
N GLN A 149 18.78 -5.21 15.65
CA GLN A 149 17.88 -4.10 15.97
C GLN A 149 16.98 -3.73 14.77
N GLU A 150 17.48 -3.92 13.55
CA GLU A 150 16.74 -3.70 12.31
C GLU A 150 15.45 -4.53 12.21
N TRP A 151 15.34 -5.64 12.93
CA TRP A 151 14.11 -6.45 12.97
C TRP A 151 13.05 -5.85 13.87
N ALA A 152 13.46 -5.18 14.95
CA ALA A 152 12.52 -4.44 15.78
C ALA A 152 11.89 -3.33 14.93
N ASP A 153 12.71 -2.54 14.22
CA ASP A 153 12.24 -1.48 13.32
C ASP A 153 11.34 -2.03 12.19
N ALA A 154 11.67 -3.20 11.61
CA ALA A 154 10.85 -3.83 10.57
C ALA A 154 9.49 -4.32 11.08
N LEU A 155 9.39 -4.68 12.35
CA LEU A 155 8.19 -5.24 12.99
C LEU A 155 7.34 -4.20 13.72
N GLU A 156 7.92 -3.04 14.05
CA GLU A 156 7.20 -1.90 14.58
C GLU A 156 6.05 -1.55 13.64
N PRO A 157 4.79 -1.46 14.13
CA PRO A 157 3.68 -1.04 13.28
C PRO A 157 4.11 0.21 12.55
N ALA A 158 4.03 0.21 11.21
CA ALA A 158 4.18 1.45 10.48
C ALA A 158 3.20 2.42 11.14
N GLU A 159 3.72 3.45 11.81
CA GLU A 159 2.91 4.65 12.03
C GLU A 159 2.35 4.98 10.65
N ALA A 160 1.09 5.45 10.58
CA ALA A 160 0.59 5.92 9.30
C ALA A 160 1.52 7.05 8.86
N ASP A 161 2.53 6.71 8.06
CA ASP A 161 3.64 7.59 7.75
C ASP A 161 3.03 8.76 7.01
N ASP A 162 3.19 9.96 7.58
CA ASP A 162 3.07 11.24 6.87
C ASP A 162 4.23 11.39 5.85
N GLU A 163 4.81 10.30 5.33
CA GLU A 163 5.57 10.33 4.09
C GLU A 163 4.57 10.33 2.92
N PRO A 164 4.74 11.19 1.90
CA PRO A 164 3.85 11.20 0.75
C PRO A 164 3.86 9.81 0.13
N TYR A 165 2.72 9.12 0.27
CA TYR A 165 2.44 7.81 -0.31
C TYR A 165 3.01 7.76 -1.72
N SER A 166 4.18 7.13 -1.91
CA SER A 166 4.70 6.94 -3.26
C SER A 166 3.79 5.88 -3.89
N LEU A 167 2.75 6.35 -4.57
CA LEU A 167 1.72 5.52 -5.15
C LEU A 167 2.37 4.58 -6.16
N ASP A 168 2.44 3.28 -5.85
CA ASP A 168 2.85 2.28 -6.84
C ASP A 168 1.76 2.20 -7.90
N LEU A 169 1.98 2.87 -9.03
CA LEU A 169 0.97 3.06 -10.06
C LEU A 169 0.47 1.75 -10.66
N ALA A 170 1.32 0.71 -10.65
CA ALA A 170 1.00 -0.59 -11.25
C ALA A 170 0.34 -1.56 -10.26
N ARG A 171 0.34 -1.25 -8.96
CA ARG A 171 -0.21 -2.14 -7.93
C ARG A 171 -1.73 -2.04 -7.90
N ALA A 172 -2.38 -3.19 -7.96
CA ALA A 172 -3.81 -3.31 -7.73
C ALA A 172 -4.11 -3.15 -6.23
N VAL A 173 -5.02 -2.24 -5.90
CA VAL A 173 -5.50 -1.95 -4.54
C VAL A 173 -7.01 -2.12 -4.53
N THR A 174 -7.54 -2.91 -3.61
CA THR A 174 -8.98 -2.96 -3.35
C THR A 174 -9.33 -1.85 -2.37
N PRO A 175 -10.08 -0.80 -2.77
CA PRO A 175 -10.48 0.26 -1.87
C PRO A 175 -11.38 -0.29 -0.75
N ARG A 176 -11.33 0.37 0.41
CA ARG A 176 -12.04 -0.07 1.63
C ARG A 176 -13.45 0.51 1.67
N ASP A 177 -13.54 1.78 1.33
CA ASP A 177 -14.74 2.62 1.30
C ASP A 177 -14.53 3.76 0.28
N SER A 178 -15.55 4.58 0.07
CA SER A 178 -15.50 5.67 -0.90
C SER A 178 -14.42 6.70 -0.56
N ALA A 179 -14.12 6.91 0.73
CA ALA A 179 -13.07 7.84 1.16
C ALA A 179 -11.68 7.30 0.80
N HIS A 180 -11.42 6.01 1.02
CA HIS A 180 -10.17 5.38 0.60
C HIS A 180 -10.04 5.39 -0.94
N LEU A 181 -11.14 5.20 -1.68
CA LEU A 181 -11.11 5.36 -3.14
C LEU A 181 -10.82 6.82 -3.54
N TYR A 182 -11.43 7.79 -2.86
CA TYR A 182 -11.17 9.22 -3.05
C TYR A 182 -9.69 9.54 -2.86
N ASP A 183 -9.09 9.11 -1.75
CA ASP A 183 -7.66 9.34 -1.45
C ASP A 183 -6.74 8.71 -2.49
N LEU A 184 -7.04 7.47 -2.93
CA LEU A 184 -6.29 6.80 -3.98
C LEU A 184 -6.39 7.55 -5.31
N VAL A 185 -7.58 8.05 -5.66
CA VAL A 185 -7.80 8.84 -6.87
C VAL A 185 -7.12 10.21 -6.77
N ALA A 186 -7.23 10.92 -5.65
CA ALA A 186 -6.53 12.18 -5.38
C ALA A 186 -5.01 12.03 -5.53
N SER A 187 -4.45 10.96 -4.96
CA SER A 187 -3.03 10.62 -5.08
C SER A 187 -2.66 10.32 -6.54
N THR A 188 -3.52 9.59 -7.26
CA THR A 188 -3.31 9.29 -8.69
C THR A 188 -3.35 10.55 -9.55
N LEU A 189 -4.26 11.48 -9.26
CA LEU A 189 -4.39 12.74 -10.00
C LEU A 189 -3.21 13.68 -9.71
N SER A 190 -2.68 13.68 -8.49
CA SER A 190 -1.47 14.44 -8.13
C SER A 190 -0.22 14.01 -8.93
N GLU A 191 -0.20 12.81 -9.49
CA GLU A 191 0.86 12.37 -10.42
C GLU A 191 0.72 12.98 -11.83
N LEU A 192 -0.49 13.44 -12.18
CA LEU A 192 -0.81 14.04 -13.48
C LEU A 192 -0.83 15.57 -13.46
N PHE A 193 -1.03 16.18 -12.30
CA PHE A 193 -1.21 17.62 -12.13
C PHE A 193 -0.32 18.17 -11.02
N ASP A 194 0.32 19.31 -11.26
CA ASP A 194 1.21 19.99 -10.30
C ASP A 194 0.44 20.65 -9.14
N GLU A 195 -0.84 20.95 -9.33
CA GLU A 195 -1.73 21.47 -8.28
C GLU A 195 -2.65 20.34 -7.79
N PRO A 196 -2.89 20.22 -6.47
CA PRO A 196 -3.81 19.22 -5.95
C PRO A 196 -5.17 19.44 -6.61
N ALA A 197 -5.79 18.36 -7.09
CA ALA A 197 -7.13 18.42 -7.64
C ALA A 197 -8.07 18.94 -6.52
N GLY A 198 -8.52 20.19 -6.64
CA GLY A 198 -9.18 20.90 -5.55
C GLY A 198 -10.55 20.30 -5.21
N ASP A 199 -10.88 20.33 -3.91
CA ASP A 199 -12.21 20.09 -3.31
C ASP A 199 -13.25 21.19 -3.71
N ASP A 200 -13.07 21.84 -4.86
CA ASP A 200 -13.82 23.02 -5.26
C ASP A 200 -15.14 22.67 -5.97
N ASP A 201 -15.82 21.58 -5.59
CA ASP A 201 -17.23 21.41 -5.96
C ASP A 201 -18.14 22.13 -4.95
N PRO A 202 -18.78 23.25 -5.33
CA PRO A 202 -19.77 23.92 -4.49
C PRO A 202 -21.06 23.10 -4.28
N ASP A 203 -21.29 22.05 -5.07
CA ASP A 203 -22.49 21.20 -4.99
C ASP A 203 -22.35 20.03 -3.99
N GLY A 204 -21.12 19.75 -3.52
CA GLY A 204 -20.84 18.79 -2.44
C GLY A 204 -20.90 17.32 -2.86
N ASP A 205 -20.82 17.04 -4.16
CA ASP A 205 -20.54 15.71 -4.68
C ASP A 205 -19.01 15.60 -4.76
N ASP A 206 -18.38 14.66 -4.04
CA ASP A 206 -16.91 14.49 -3.91
C ASP A 206 -16.19 14.16 -5.25
N ASP A 207 -16.41 14.94 -6.31
CA ASP A 207 -15.86 14.83 -7.66
C ASP A 207 -14.66 15.80 -7.82
N PHE A 208 -13.56 15.32 -8.41
CA PHE A 208 -12.41 16.17 -8.73
C PHE A 208 -12.62 16.91 -10.05
N MET A 209 -12.38 18.23 -10.07
CA MET A 209 -12.38 19.00 -11.30
C MET A 209 -11.03 18.92 -12.03
N VAL A 210 -11.09 18.70 -13.34
CA VAL A 210 -9.90 18.61 -14.21
C VAL A 210 -10.06 19.55 -15.41
N ALA A 211 -9.15 20.52 -15.53
CA ALA A 211 -9.12 21.43 -16.67
C ALA A 211 -8.18 20.91 -17.78
N ILE A 212 -8.70 20.79 -19.01
CA ILE A 212 -7.90 20.50 -20.20
C ILE A 212 -8.15 21.58 -21.26
N GLY A 213 -7.24 22.54 -21.32
CA GLY A 213 -7.41 23.71 -22.19
C GLY A 213 -8.59 24.56 -21.75
N GLN A 214 -9.67 24.56 -22.53
CA GLN A 214 -10.89 25.33 -22.26
C GLN A 214 -12.05 24.47 -21.73
N LEU A 215 -11.86 23.15 -21.62
CA LEU A 215 -12.87 22.20 -21.15
C LEU A 215 -12.60 21.83 -19.70
N VAL A 216 -13.67 21.67 -18.92
CA VAL A 216 -13.62 21.14 -17.56
C VAL A 216 -14.26 19.76 -17.56
N GLY A 217 -13.51 18.80 -17.03
CA GLY A 217 -13.99 17.46 -16.71
C GLY A 217 -14.11 17.27 -15.21
N PHE A 218 -14.76 16.18 -14.86
CA PHE A 218 -15.04 15.75 -13.50
C PHE A 218 -14.59 14.30 -13.36
N VAL A 219 -13.91 13.97 -12.27
CA VAL A 219 -13.51 12.61 -11.92
C VAL A 219 -14.25 12.24 -10.64
N GLY A 220 -15.22 11.33 -10.74
CA GLY A 220 -16.05 10.91 -9.62
C GLY A 220 -15.66 9.55 -9.05
N PRO A 221 -15.05 9.49 -7.85
CA PRO A 221 -14.68 8.25 -7.17
C PRO A 221 -15.86 7.67 -6.36
N HIS A 222 -16.68 6.84 -6.99
CA HIS A 222 -17.86 6.25 -6.32
C HIS A 222 -17.78 4.73 -6.21
N LEU A 223 -17.66 4.20 -4.99
CA LEU A 223 -17.67 2.74 -4.78
C LEU A 223 -19.01 2.09 -5.08
N ASP A 224 -20.13 2.81 -4.94
CA ASP A 224 -21.47 2.25 -5.20
C ASP A 224 -21.66 1.82 -6.68
N GLY A 225 -20.83 2.34 -7.58
CA GLY A 225 -20.74 1.90 -8.98
C GLY A 225 -19.63 0.88 -9.26
N GLY A 226 -18.71 0.67 -8.32
CA GLY A 226 -17.50 -0.14 -8.51
C GLY A 226 -16.55 0.44 -9.57
N GLU A 227 -16.66 1.73 -9.88
CA GLU A 227 -15.88 2.39 -10.93
C GLU A 227 -15.57 3.85 -10.58
N VAL A 228 -14.42 4.33 -11.06
CA VAL A 228 -14.08 5.76 -11.11
C VAL A 228 -14.52 6.28 -12.48
N GLN A 229 -15.43 7.24 -12.50
CA GLN A 229 -15.92 7.83 -13.75
C GLN A 229 -15.18 9.12 -14.05
N VAL A 230 -14.72 9.26 -15.29
CA VAL A 230 -14.21 10.52 -15.83
C VAL A 230 -15.24 11.03 -16.82
N ARG A 231 -15.78 12.22 -16.58
CA ARG A 231 -16.82 12.84 -17.41
C ARG A 231 -16.37 14.21 -17.87
N MET A 232 -16.64 14.56 -19.12
CA MET A 232 -16.36 15.88 -19.65
C MET A 232 -17.50 16.33 -20.58
N PRO A 233 -18.22 17.39 -20.20
CA PRO A 233 -19.12 18.08 -21.11
C PRO A 233 -18.34 18.69 -22.28
N LEU A 234 -18.83 18.52 -23.51
CA LEU A 234 -18.13 18.98 -24.72
C LEU A 234 -18.89 20.09 -25.44
N VAL A 235 -20.19 19.89 -25.65
CA VAL A 235 -21.03 20.79 -26.46
C VAL A 235 -22.38 20.97 -25.79
N ARG A 236 -22.86 22.21 -25.76
CA ARG A 236 -24.21 22.59 -25.34
C ARG A 236 -24.99 23.27 -26.48
N ASP A 237 -26.29 23.46 -26.27
CA ASP A 237 -27.21 24.09 -27.23
C ASP A 237 -27.26 23.37 -28.60
N VAL A 238 -27.23 22.04 -28.61
CA VAL A 238 -27.28 21.24 -29.85
C VAL A 238 -28.64 21.38 -30.53
N SER A 239 -28.63 22.01 -31.71
CA SER A 239 -29.84 22.33 -32.48
C SER A 239 -30.32 21.19 -33.41
N ASP A 240 -29.40 20.44 -34.03
CA ASP A 240 -29.72 19.31 -34.91
C ASP A 240 -29.34 17.98 -34.27
N ARG A 241 -30.31 17.40 -33.55
CA ARG A 241 -30.13 16.11 -32.84
C ARG A 241 -29.92 14.93 -33.77
N THR A 242 -30.42 14.99 -35.01
CA THR A 242 -30.23 13.87 -35.97
C THR A 242 -28.79 13.84 -36.42
N ARG A 243 -28.27 14.99 -36.86
CA ARG A 243 -26.86 15.11 -37.25
C ARG A 243 -25.92 14.84 -36.08
N ALA A 244 -26.23 15.33 -34.89
CA ALA A 244 -25.45 15.05 -33.69
C ALA A 244 -25.37 13.55 -33.38
N SER A 245 -26.46 12.80 -33.57
CA SER A 245 -26.47 11.36 -33.33
C SER A 245 -25.54 10.60 -34.28
N GLU A 246 -25.49 11.00 -35.55
CA GLU A 246 -24.53 10.44 -36.53
C GLU A 246 -23.08 10.70 -36.10
N LEU A 247 -22.78 11.94 -35.68
CA LEU A 247 -21.45 12.34 -35.23
C LEU A 247 -21.03 11.59 -33.96
N VAL A 248 -21.95 11.41 -32.99
CA VAL A 248 -21.72 10.60 -31.78
C VAL A 248 -21.40 9.15 -32.15
N ALA A 249 -22.11 8.56 -33.11
CA ALA A 249 -21.83 7.21 -33.56
C ALA A 249 -20.43 7.09 -34.19
N ASP A 250 -20.02 8.08 -34.99
CA ASP A 250 -18.68 8.10 -35.56
C ASP A 250 -17.57 8.37 -34.54
N LEU A 251 -17.84 9.15 -33.49
CA LEU A 251 -16.89 9.37 -32.39
C LEU A 251 -16.67 8.08 -31.59
N ASN A 252 -17.76 7.40 -31.19
CA ASN A 252 -17.69 6.11 -30.50
C ASN A 252 -16.97 5.03 -31.35
N ARG A 253 -17.02 5.13 -32.68
CA ARG A 253 -16.27 4.23 -33.58
C ARG A 253 -14.77 4.55 -33.64
N ARG A 254 -14.42 5.84 -33.60
CA ARG A 254 -13.04 6.32 -33.70
C ARG A 254 -12.27 6.21 -32.38
N TRP A 255 -12.98 6.30 -31.26
CA TRP A 255 -12.44 6.28 -29.91
C TRP A 255 -13.11 5.17 -29.10
N PRO A 256 -12.72 3.90 -29.28
CA PRO A 256 -13.44 2.76 -28.73
C PRO A 256 -13.44 2.69 -27.19
N HIS A 257 -12.53 3.39 -26.52
CA HIS A 257 -12.43 3.44 -25.06
C HIS A 257 -13.12 4.65 -24.44
N LEU A 258 -13.65 5.56 -25.26
CA LEU A 258 -14.41 6.72 -24.81
C LEU A 258 -15.86 6.55 -25.21
N LYS A 259 -16.78 6.90 -24.31
CA LYS A 259 -18.20 6.87 -24.57
C LYS A 259 -18.73 8.27 -24.79
N PHE A 260 -19.29 8.51 -25.97
CA PHE A 260 -19.96 9.76 -26.30
C PHE A 260 -21.47 9.57 -26.20
N THR A 261 -22.13 10.51 -25.53
CA THR A 261 -23.58 10.54 -25.35
C THR A 261 -24.17 11.87 -25.80
N LEU A 262 -25.39 11.82 -26.32
CA LEU A 262 -26.22 13.00 -26.60
C LEU A 262 -27.41 12.95 -25.65
N THR A 263 -27.39 13.77 -24.60
CA THR A 263 -28.45 13.85 -23.59
C THR A 263 -29.11 15.22 -23.71
N ALA A 264 -30.43 15.23 -23.94
CA ALA A 264 -31.18 16.45 -24.27
C ALA A 264 -30.57 17.24 -25.45
N ASP A 265 -29.84 18.31 -25.17
CA ASP A 265 -29.15 19.21 -26.08
C ASP A 265 -27.64 19.33 -25.79
N ARG A 266 -27.09 18.38 -25.01
CA ARG A 266 -25.68 18.32 -24.64
C ARG A 266 -24.99 17.07 -25.15
N VAL A 267 -23.72 17.24 -25.54
CA VAL A 267 -22.82 16.15 -25.88
C VAL A 267 -21.76 16.07 -24.79
N ASP A 268 -21.69 14.89 -24.20
CA ASP A 268 -20.73 14.56 -23.15
C ASP A 268 -19.84 13.41 -23.63
N VAL A 269 -18.61 13.39 -23.14
CA VAL A 269 -17.76 12.20 -23.19
C VAL A 269 -17.57 11.69 -21.77
N TRP A 270 -17.61 10.38 -21.61
CA TRP A 270 -17.24 9.74 -20.35
C TRP A 270 -16.44 8.46 -20.59
N ALA A 271 -15.64 8.11 -19.60
CA ALA A 271 -14.91 6.87 -19.49
C ALA A 271 -14.99 6.39 -18.03
N ALA A 272 -14.78 5.10 -17.81
CA ALA A 272 -14.82 4.54 -16.47
C ALA A 272 -13.70 3.52 -16.29
N VAL A 273 -13.16 3.47 -15.08
CA VAL A 273 -12.15 2.51 -14.66
C VAL A 273 -12.71 1.71 -13.50
N LEU A 274 -12.64 0.38 -13.56
CA LEU A 274 -13.06 -0.45 -12.43
C LEU A 274 -12.23 -0.12 -11.19
N ALA A 275 -12.92 0.02 -10.06
CA ALA A 275 -12.33 0.38 -8.78
C ALA A 275 -12.20 -0.83 -7.84
N THR A 276 -12.53 -2.05 -8.28
CA THR A 276 -12.47 -3.25 -7.43
C THR A 276 -11.89 -4.46 -8.20
N PRO A 277 -10.57 -4.61 -8.26
CA PRO A 277 -9.56 -3.72 -7.67
C PRO A 277 -9.32 -2.46 -8.51
N TYR A 278 -8.93 -1.37 -7.84
CA TYR A 278 -8.45 -0.14 -8.45
C TYR A 278 -6.97 -0.28 -8.79
N VAL A 279 -6.56 0.21 -9.96
CA VAL A 279 -5.14 0.29 -10.37
C VAL A 279 -4.89 1.71 -10.84
N PRO A 280 -4.02 2.49 -10.17
CA PRO A 280 -3.78 3.90 -10.52
C PRO A 280 -3.40 4.11 -11.99
N GLN A 281 -2.57 3.22 -12.55
CA GLN A 281 -2.16 3.28 -13.96
C GLN A 281 -3.35 3.24 -14.92
N HIS A 282 -4.44 2.53 -14.60
CA HIS A 282 -5.61 2.48 -15.47
C HIS A 282 -6.35 3.83 -15.53
N LEU A 283 -6.40 4.57 -14.41
CA LEU A 283 -6.93 5.93 -14.41
C LEU A 283 -6.03 6.86 -15.22
N ILE A 284 -4.71 6.76 -15.04
CA ILE A 284 -3.72 7.52 -15.82
C ILE A 284 -3.89 7.28 -17.32
N ASP A 285 -3.93 6.02 -17.76
CA ASP A 285 -4.08 5.66 -19.17
C ASP A 285 -5.41 6.16 -19.75
N THR A 286 -6.49 6.11 -18.95
CA THR A 286 -7.81 6.60 -19.33
C THR A 286 -7.80 8.13 -19.49
N MET A 287 -7.20 8.84 -18.54
CA MET A 287 -7.02 10.29 -18.58
C MET A 287 -6.18 10.72 -19.78
N GLN A 288 -5.09 10.01 -20.10
CA GLN A 288 -4.27 10.29 -21.27
C GLN A 288 -5.05 10.15 -22.59
N GLN A 289 -5.90 9.13 -22.71
CA GLN A 289 -6.78 8.97 -23.88
C GLN A 289 -7.79 10.11 -23.99
N LEU A 290 -8.39 10.52 -22.87
CA LEU A 290 -9.28 11.67 -22.83
C LEU A 290 -8.55 12.97 -23.20
N PHE A 291 -7.33 13.21 -22.70
CA PHE A 291 -6.53 14.39 -23.04
C PHE A 291 -6.13 14.42 -24.52
N ALA A 292 -5.82 13.25 -25.09
CA ALA A 292 -5.53 13.13 -26.52
C ALA A 292 -6.76 13.52 -27.36
N PHE A 293 -7.96 13.10 -26.94
CA PHE A 293 -9.20 13.49 -27.59
C PHE A 293 -9.52 14.98 -27.38
N ALA A 294 -9.47 15.48 -26.15
CA ALA A 294 -9.82 16.85 -25.78
C ALA A 294 -8.99 17.90 -26.55
N ARG A 295 -7.72 17.60 -26.83
CA ARG A 295 -6.85 18.45 -27.70
C ARG A 295 -7.36 18.61 -29.14
N THR A 296 -8.27 17.74 -29.60
CA THR A 296 -8.91 17.83 -30.92
C THR A 296 -10.21 18.63 -30.90
N VAL A 297 -10.67 19.06 -29.72
CA VAL A 297 -11.92 19.79 -29.53
C VAL A 297 -11.67 21.29 -29.59
N ASP A 298 -12.23 21.92 -30.62
CA ASP A 298 -12.14 23.35 -30.89
C ASP A 298 -13.54 23.94 -31.20
N PRO A 299 -13.70 25.26 -31.38
CA PRO A 299 -15.01 25.82 -31.74
C PRO A 299 -15.61 25.24 -33.04
N ARG A 300 -14.77 24.74 -33.96
CA ARG A 300 -15.25 24.06 -35.18
C ARG A 300 -15.83 22.69 -34.86
N PHE A 301 -15.35 22.01 -33.82
CA PHE A 301 -15.94 20.79 -33.28
C PHE A 301 -17.40 21.05 -32.88
N ALA A 302 -17.64 22.04 -32.02
CA ALA A 302 -18.99 22.38 -31.57
C ALA A 302 -19.91 22.79 -32.73
N HIS A 303 -19.39 23.53 -33.71
CA HIS A 303 -20.16 23.95 -34.88
C HIS A 303 -20.66 22.75 -35.72
N ARG A 304 -19.93 21.64 -35.77
CA ARG A 304 -20.41 20.41 -36.47
C ARG A 304 -21.66 19.82 -35.82
N PHE A 305 -21.83 20.02 -34.52
CA PHE A 305 -23.02 19.63 -33.75
C PHE A 305 -24.11 20.72 -33.79
N GLY A 306 -23.86 21.87 -34.42
CA GLY A 306 -24.78 23.01 -34.41
C GLY A 306 -24.95 23.62 -33.01
N GLY A 307 -23.94 23.49 -32.14
CA GLY A 307 -23.94 23.99 -30.76
C GLY A 307 -22.69 24.81 -30.44
N ARG A 308 -22.45 25.03 -29.14
CA ARG A 308 -21.30 25.79 -28.59
C ARG A 308 -20.49 24.91 -27.64
N LEU A 309 -19.19 25.19 -27.52
CA LEU A 309 -18.37 24.51 -26.52
C LEU A 309 -18.91 24.77 -25.12
N ASP A 310 -18.86 23.74 -24.28
CA ASP A 310 -19.17 23.82 -22.86
C ASP A 310 -17.88 24.17 -22.09
N ALA A 311 -17.33 25.35 -22.43
CA ALA A 311 -16.06 25.83 -21.90
C ALA A 311 -16.26 26.67 -20.64
N LEU A 312 -15.20 26.80 -19.82
CA LEU A 312 -15.12 27.85 -18.80
C LEU A 312 -15.35 29.20 -19.49
N VAL A 313 -16.40 29.90 -19.08
CA VAL A 313 -16.69 31.24 -19.59
C VAL A 313 -15.81 32.20 -18.79
N ASP A 314 -14.89 32.90 -19.45
CA ASP A 314 -14.35 34.18 -18.95
C ASP A 314 -15.53 35.16 -18.87
N ASP A 315 -16.23 35.20 -17.74
CA ASP A 315 -17.12 36.30 -17.39
C ASP A 315 -16.77 36.76 -15.97
N GLU A 316 -15.58 37.34 -15.84
CA GLU A 316 -15.42 38.70 -15.35
C GLU A 316 -13.94 39.10 -15.47
N THR A 317 -13.68 40.14 -16.28
CA THR A 317 -12.51 40.98 -16.11
C THR A 317 -12.49 41.56 -14.69
N ASP A 318 -11.75 40.91 -13.79
CA ASP A 318 -10.90 41.63 -12.86
C ASP A 318 -9.55 40.90 -12.78
N ALA A 319 -8.50 41.69 -12.94
CA ALA A 319 -7.15 41.22 -13.26
C ALA A 319 -6.52 40.38 -12.15
N VAL A 320 -6.03 39.18 -12.50
CA VAL A 320 -4.78 38.64 -11.96
C VAL A 320 -3.95 38.09 -13.11
N GLU A 321 -2.84 38.75 -13.39
CA GLU A 321 -1.87 38.36 -14.40
C GLU A 321 -1.14 37.10 -13.91
N VAL A 322 -1.46 35.91 -14.44
CA VAL A 322 -0.73 34.67 -14.14
C VAL A 322 0.36 34.47 -15.20
N GLN A 323 1.61 34.45 -14.74
CA GLN A 323 2.79 34.30 -15.57
C GLN A 323 2.80 32.93 -16.27
N ARG A 324 3.08 32.93 -17.58
CA ARG A 324 3.40 31.72 -18.35
C ARG A 324 4.61 31.01 -17.74
N GLY A 325 4.39 29.88 -17.09
CA GLY A 325 5.44 28.92 -16.76
C GLY A 325 5.85 28.15 -18.03
N GLU A 326 7.14 28.20 -18.36
CA GLU A 326 7.72 27.39 -19.45
C GLU A 326 7.80 25.91 -19.04
N LEU A 327 7.42 25.02 -19.98
CA LEU A 327 7.69 23.59 -19.89
C LEU A 327 9.21 23.36 -19.84
N THR A 328 9.73 22.85 -18.72
CA THR A 328 11.14 22.47 -18.61
C THR A 328 11.31 21.01 -19.03
N PRO A 329 12.19 20.69 -20.01
CA PRO A 329 12.49 19.30 -20.36
C PRO A 329 13.29 18.61 -19.24
N PRO A 330 13.18 17.29 -19.07
CA PRO A 330 13.84 16.56 -17.99
C PRO A 330 15.37 16.69 -18.07
N GLN A 331 16.00 16.94 -16.92
CA GLN A 331 17.46 16.95 -16.80
C GLN A 331 18.02 15.53 -16.90
N ALA A 332 19.03 15.37 -17.75
CA ALA A 332 19.82 14.15 -17.83
C ALA A 332 20.63 13.92 -16.53
N PRO A 333 20.87 12.65 -16.13
CA PRO A 333 21.52 12.33 -14.87
C PRO A 333 22.93 12.93 -14.80
N SER A 334 23.22 13.56 -13.67
CA SER A 334 24.48 14.26 -13.41
C SER A 334 25.66 13.27 -13.35
N GLN A 335 26.65 13.52 -14.19
CA GLN A 335 27.92 12.80 -14.15
C GLN A 335 28.69 13.19 -12.89
N GLY A 336 28.86 12.23 -11.98
CA GLY A 336 29.75 12.36 -10.83
C GLY A 336 31.18 12.68 -11.26
N ARG A 337 31.78 13.68 -10.64
CA ARG A 337 33.19 14.04 -10.78
C ARG A 337 33.79 14.42 -9.43
N PRO A 338 35.12 14.31 -9.26
CA PRO A 338 35.69 13.33 -8.36
C PRO A 338 36.44 13.96 -7.18
N GLY A 339 36.57 13.15 -6.12
CA GLY A 339 37.77 13.01 -5.29
C GLY A 339 38.29 14.23 -4.52
N ARG A 340 38.25 14.13 -3.19
CA ARG A 340 39.36 14.62 -2.36
C ARG A 340 39.62 13.70 -1.17
N GLN A 341 40.70 12.93 -1.31
CA GLN A 341 41.39 12.21 -0.23
C GLN A 341 42.07 13.20 0.73
N GLY A 342 42.24 12.73 1.96
CA GLY A 342 42.98 13.36 3.06
C GLY A 342 42.65 12.62 4.36
N GLU A 343 43.04 11.35 4.48
CA GLU A 343 44.17 10.87 5.31
C GLU A 343 43.71 10.47 6.72
N LEU A 344 43.78 9.17 7.03
CA LEU A 344 44.01 8.66 8.38
C LEU A 344 44.56 7.23 8.29
N PHE A 345 45.84 7.15 8.67
CA PHE A 345 46.65 6.02 9.14
C PHE A 345 47.63 5.30 8.19
N PRO A 346 48.85 5.00 8.70
CA PRO A 346 49.97 4.52 7.91
C PRO A 346 49.99 3.00 7.75
N ASP A 347 50.56 2.55 6.64
CA ASP A 347 50.99 1.17 6.38
C ASP A 347 52.34 0.92 7.09
N PRO A 348 52.54 -0.28 7.68
CA PRO A 348 53.46 -1.20 7.02
C PRO A 348 53.06 -2.69 7.18
N ASP A 349 53.01 -3.45 6.10
CA ASP A 349 54.02 -4.49 5.83
C ASP A 349 53.71 -5.27 4.52
N GLU A 350 54.77 -5.45 3.74
CA GLU A 350 54.85 -6.23 2.50
C GLU A 350 54.46 -7.70 2.69
N GLN A 351 53.79 -8.30 1.69
CA GLN A 351 54.40 -9.39 0.92
C GLN A 351 53.65 -9.79 -0.36
N THR A 352 54.50 -10.09 -1.35
CA THR A 352 54.32 -10.41 -2.75
C THR A 352 53.68 -11.77 -3.05
N LEU A 353 52.98 -11.91 -4.18
CA LEU A 353 53.15 -13.10 -5.03
C LEU A 353 52.61 -12.89 -6.47
N PHE A 354 53.41 -13.37 -7.43
CA PHE A 354 53.14 -13.64 -8.85
C PHE A 354 53.65 -12.63 -9.91
N ASP A 355 54.92 -12.87 -10.28
CA ASP A 355 55.45 -12.77 -11.64
C ASP A 355 54.57 -13.53 -12.66
N GLU A 356 54.21 -12.83 -13.74
CA GLU A 356 54.57 -13.05 -15.17
C GLU A 356 54.87 -14.49 -15.69
N PRO A 357 54.62 -14.80 -16.99
CA PRO A 357 55.18 -14.08 -18.16
C PRO A 357 54.14 -13.81 -19.29
N ASN A 358 54.37 -12.95 -20.29
CA ASN A 358 55.53 -12.73 -21.16
C ASN A 358 55.44 -11.39 -21.91
#